data_AF-A0A3D9BSE8-F1
#
_entry.id   AF-A0A3D9BSE8-F1
#
_cell.length_a   1.000
_cell.length_b   1.000
_cell.length_c   1.000
_cell.angle_alpha   90.00
_cell.angle_beta   90.00
_cell.angle_gamma   90.00
#
_symmetry.space_group_name_H-M   'P 1'
#
loop_
_entity.id
_entity.type
_entity.pdbx_description
1 polymer ?
#
loop_
_entity_poly.entity_id
_entity_poly.type
_entity_poly.pdbx_seq_one_letter_code
_entity_poly.pdbx_strand_id
1 'polypeptide(L)'
;MKFLFSVLIILFINSCKKNDKQNIEKRDFIVSKFNDDSKKHFEEAKLNNPELAEIKEVNLYDYPKGAVNFIFLKDNSVYYYNEELIWNWCGWGSDEVIPIKRSLHEDSLHQISFNNIYSFLDAQSLDKNMKNHRNELQHLSFAFENDTIKNYNVSKLLQDIDSLGYHSYTVRRMAEFEGNALRKRR
;
A
#
# COMPACT_ATOMS: atom_id res chain seq x y z
N MET A 1 35.70 -22.92 -43.55
CA MET A 1 35.41 -22.19 -42.29
C MET A 1 34.16 -21.31 -42.32
N LYS A 2 33.30 -21.33 -43.36
CA LYS A 2 32.04 -20.54 -43.38
C LYS A 2 30.84 -21.29 -42.75
N PHE A 3 30.86 -22.62 -42.75
CA PHE A 3 29.77 -23.44 -42.20
C PHE A 3 29.74 -23.50 -40.66
N LEU A 4 30.91 -23.48 -40.01
CA LEU A 4 31.02 -23.51 -38.54
C LEU A 4 30.47 -22.23 -37.88
N PHE A 5 30.59 -21.07 -38.55
CA PHE A 5 30.05 -19.81 -38.06
C PHE A 5 28.51 -19.79 -38.06
N SER A 6 27.89 -20.45 -39.04
CA SER A 6 26.43 -20.48 -39.15
C SER A 6 25.77 -21.35 -38.08
N VAL A 7 26.43 -22.43 -37.66
CA VAL A 7 25.92 -23.33 -36.59
C VAL A 7 26.02 -22.66 -35.22
N LEU A 8 27.08 -21.89 -34.99
CA LEU A 8 27.28 -21.13 -33.75
C LEU A 8 26.20 -20.05 -33.56
N ILE A 9 25.83 -19.34 -34.63
CA ILE A 9 24.77 -18.32 -34.58
C ILE A 9 23.39 -18.91 -34.27
N ILE A 10 23.07 -20.10 -34.81
CA ILE A 10 21.78 -20.78 -34.54
C ILE A 10 21.69 -21.26 -33.08
N LEU A 11 22.80 -21.70 -32.48
CA LEU A 11 22.86 -22.08 -31.07
C LEU A 11 22.68 -20.87 -30.14
N PHE A 12 23.24 -19.71 -30.49
CA PHE A 12 23.05 -18.47 -29.72
C PHE A 12 21.60 -17.95 -29.79
N ILE A 13 20.92 -18.06 -30.93
CA ILE A 13 19.53 -17.59 -31.06
C ILE A 13 18.54 -18.50 -30.29
N ASN A 14 18.81 -19.80 -30.19
CA ASN A 14 17.97 -20.73 -29.42
C ASN A 14 18.20 -20.68 -27.90
N SER A 15 19.34 -20.15 -27.43
CA SER A 15 19.59 -19.97 -25.99
C SER A 15 18.87 -18.75 -25.40
N CYS A 16 18.26 -17.89 -26.23
CA CYS A 16 17.51 -16.70 -25.80
C CYS A 16 16.00 -16.87 -25.85
N LYS A 17 15.46 -18.10 -25.84
CA LYS A 17 14.05 -18.32 -25.49
C LYS A 17 13.95 -18.72 -24.02
N LYS A 18 14.29 -17.77 -23.15
CA LYS A 18 13.83 -17.80 -21.77
C LYS A 18 12.33 -17.50 -21.81
N ASN A 19 11.55 -18.56 -21.98
CA ASN A 19 10.11 -18.50 -21.86
C ASN A 19 9.80 -18.41 -20.36
N ASP A 20 10.16 -17.28 -19.74
CA ASP A 20 9.80 -16.94 -18.37
C ASP A 20 8.31 -16.54 -18.35
N LYS A 21 7.43 -17.46 -18.79
CA LYS A 21 6.11 -17.55 -18.18
C LYS A 21 6.37 -18.10 -16.80
N GLN A 22 6.83 -17.22 -15.89
CA GLN A 22 6.75 -17.49 -14.47
C GLN A 22 5.31 -17.95 -14.23
N ASN A 23 5.14 -19.22 -13.86
CA ASN A 23 3.98 -19.62 -13.11
C ASN A 23 3.97 -18.70 -11.91
N ILE A 24 3.18 -17.63 -11.96
CA ILE A 24 2.84 -16.84 -10.81
C ILE A 24 2.04 -17.81 -9.95
N GLU A 25 2.74 -18.62 -9.14
CA GLU A 25 2.11 -19.34 -8.05
C GLU A 25 1.24 -18.33 -7.34
N LYS A 26 -0.06 -18.63 -7.23
CA LYS A 26 -1.00 -17.84 -6.46
C LYS A 26 -0.58 -17.98 -4.99
N ARG A 27 0.42 -17.21 -4.58
CA ARG A 27 0.94 -17.17 -3.22
C ARG A 27 0.05 -16.24 -2.40
N ASP A 28 -0.18 -16.62 -1.15
CA ASP A 28 -0.87 -15.77 -0.21
C ASP A 28 -0.06 -14.48 0.03
N PHE A 29 -0.77 -13.36 0.19
CA PHE A 29 -0.14 -12.11 0.59
C PHE A 29 0.07 -12.10 2.11
N ILE A 30 1.28 -11.78 2.57
CA ILE A 30 1.64 -11.76 3.99
C ILE A 30 2.13 -10.36 4.35
N VAL A 31 1.39 -9.67 5.22
CA VAL A 31 1.66 -8.28 5.64
C VAL A 31 3.00 -8.14 6.32
N SER A 32 3.29 -9.00 7.31
CA SER A 32 4.57 -8.99 8.04
C SER A 32 5.76 -9.11 7.08
N LYS A 33 5.70 -10.08 6.16
CA LYS A 33 6.73 -10.28 5.14
C LYS A 33 6.92 -9.08 4.22
N PHE A 34 5.82 -8.48 3.75
CA PHE A 34 5.87 -7.27 2.92
C PHE A 34 6.59 -6.12 3.67
N ASN A 35 6.26 -5.92 4.94
CA ASN A 35 6.86 -4.88 5.76
C ASN A 35 8.35 -5.15 6.07
N ASP A 36 8.71 -6.41 6.32
CA ASP A 36 10.11 -6.82 6.51
C ASP A 36 10.93 -6.58 5.24
N ASP A 37 10.40 -6.95 4.07
CA ASP A 37 11.04 -6.71 2.78
C ASP A 37 11.19 -5.20 2.53
N SER A 38 10.16 -4.39 2.78
CA SER A 38 10.22 -2.93 2.65
C SER A 38 11.28 -2.30 3.57
N LYS A 39 11.32 -2.73 4.84
CA LYS A 39 12.30 -2.24 5.81
C LYS A 39 13.72 -2.58 5.37
N LYS A 40 13.94 -3.80 4.87
CA LYS A 40 15.23 -4.23 4.34
C LYS A 40 15.70 -3.33 3.19
N HIS A 41 14.83 -3.07 2.21
CA HIS A 41 15.14 -2.18 1.09
C HIS A 41 15.46 -0.74 1.57
N PHE A 42 14.74 -0.24 2.57
CA PHE A 42 15.01 1.08 3.14
C PHE A 42 16.38 1.14 3.83
N GLU A 43 16.73 0.15 4.65
CA GLU A 43 18.06 0.08 5.28
C GLU A 43 19.19 -0.07 4.26
N GLU A 44 18.99 -0.84 3.18
CA GLU A 44 19.94 -0.93 2.06
C GLU A 44 20.09 0.41 1.32
N ALA A 45 19.00 1.12 1.05
CA ALA A 45 19.03 2.43 0.42
C ALA A 45 19.77 3.46 1.26
N LYS A 46 19.58 3.42 2.59
CA LYS A 46 20.28 4.26 3.57
C LYS A 46 21.78 3.95 3.63
N LEU A 47 22.16 2.68 3.54
CA LEU A 47 23.57 2.28 3.45
C LEU A 47 24.23 2.84 2.17
N ASN A 48 23.51 2.82 1.05
CA ASN A 48 24.01 3.28 -0.25
C ASN A 48 24.00 4.81 -0.40
N ASN A 49 23.15 5.52 0.34
CA ASN A 49 23.00 6.98 0.29
C ASN A 49 22.98 7.54 1.73
N PRO A 50 24.15 7.77 2.34
CA PRO A 50 24.26 8.20 3.74
C PRO A 50 23.52 9.50 4.05
N GLU A 51 23.29 10.37 3.06
CA GLU A 51 22.46 11.57 3.18
C GLU A 51 20.96 11.32 3.45
N LEU A 52 20.45 10.10 3.21
CA LEU A 52 19.09 9.71 3.58
C LEU A 52 18.94 9.43 5.08
N ALA A 53 20.05 9.40 5.82
CA ALA A 53 20.05 9.17 7.25
C ALA A 53 19.76 10.46 8.03
N GLU A 54 18.53 10.97 8.01
CA GLU A 54 17.94 11.72 9.12
C GLU A 54 16.49 12.14 8.83
N ILE A 55 15.54 11.28 9.20
CA ILE A 55 14.26 11.73 9.78
C ILE A 55 13.96 10.72 10.89
N LYS A 56 13.90 11.16 12.15
CA LYS A 56 13.35 10.30 13.21
C LYS A 56 11.89 10.03 12.86
N GLU A 57 11.57 8.79 12.48
CA GLU A 57 10.19 8.37 12.37
C GLU A 57 9.52 8.57 13.73
N VAL A 58 8.59 9.52 13.78
CA VAL A 58 7.71 9.64 14.92
C VAL A 58 6.74 8.46 14.82
N ASN A 59 6.98 7.43 15.64
CA ASN A 59 6.04 6.35 15.90
C ASN A 59 4.83 6.92 16.66
N LEU A 60 4.02 7.71 15.96
CA LEU A 60 2.66 8.03 16.37
C LEU A 60 1.86 6.73 16.22
N TYR A 61 1.73 6.02 17.34
CA TYR A 61 0.93 4.81 17.47
C TYR A 61 -0.43 4.96 16.78
N ASP A 62 -0.78 4.00 15.93
CA ASP A 62 -2.14 3.73 15.42
C ASP A 62 -2.88 4.85 14.68
N TYR A 63 -2.17 5.61 13.84
CA TYR A 63 -2.81 6.51 12.90
C TYR A 63 -2.76 5.93 11.48
N PRO A 64 -3.91 5.52 10.89
CA PRO A 64 -4.01 5.57 9.45
C PRO A 64 -3.69 6.99 9.02
N LYS A 65 -2.80 7.13 8.05
CA LYS A 65 -2.46 8.41 7.43
C LYS A 65 -3.03 8.49 6.01
N GLY A 66 -3.86 7.52 5.64
CA GLY A 66 -4.42 7.45 4.30
C GLY A 66 -5.51 8.48 4.12
N ALA A 67 -5.43 9.30 3.07
CA ALA A 67 -6.57 10.07 2.59
C ALA A 67 -7.73 9.12 2.22
N VAL A 68 -7.37 7.98 1.64
CA VAL A 68 -8.22 6.81 1.45
C VAL A 68 -7.61 5.63 2.19
N ASN A 69 -8.43 4.94 3.00
CA ASN A 69 -8.04 3.78 3.77
C ASN A 69 -8.86 2.57 3.35
N PHE A 70 -8.22 1.54 2.80
CA PHE A 70 -8.84 0.26 2.46
C PHE A 70 -8.67 -0.74 3.59
N ILE A 71 -9.69 -1.53 3.87
CA ILE A 71 -9.68 -2.64 4.82
C ILE A 71 -10.06 -3.92 4.08
N PHE A 72 -9.14 -4.87 4.00
CA PHE A 72 -9.35 -6.19 3.41
C PHE A 72 -9.65 -7.20 4.53
N LEU A 73 -10.81 -7.82 4.44
CA LEU A 73 -11.22 -8.86 5.37
C LEU A 73 -10.80 -10.25 4.86
N LYS A 74 -10.78 -11.22 5.77
CA LYS A 74 -10.37 -12.61 5.48
C LYS A 74 -11.25 -13.33 4.45
N ASP A 75 -12.48 -12.85 4.26
CA ASP A 75 -13.43 -13.35 3.27
C ASP A 75 -13.27 -12.67 1.89
N ASN A 76 -12.20 -11.88 1.71
CA ASN A 76 -11.91 -11.05 0.54
C ASN A 76 -12.89 -9.90 0.31
N SER A 77 -13.80 -9.61 1.25
CA SER A 77 -14.54 -8.35 1.20
C SER A 77 -13.61 -7.18 1.47
N VAL A 78 -13.86 -6.07 0.78
CA VAL A 78 -13.06 -4.84 0.91
C VAL A 78 -13.99 -3.71 1.31
N TYR A 79 -13.58 -2.98 2.33
CA TYR A 79 -14.20 -1.73 2.73
C TYR A 79 -13.21 -0.59 2.51
N TYR A 80 -13.72 0.61 2.32
CA TYR A 80 -12.91 1.81 2.36
C TYR A 80 -13.60 2.90 3.17
N TYR A 81 -12.80 3.81 3.70
CA TYR A 81 -13.25 5.06 4.29
C TYR A 81 -12.24 6.15 3.99
N ASN A 82 -12.72 7.37 3.87
CA ASN A 82 -11.86 8.53 3.78
C ASN A 82 -11.61 9.05 5.19
N GLU A 83 -10.39 9.52 5.45
CA GLU A 83 -10.13 10.18 6.71
C GLU A 83 -10.75 11.58 6.70
N GLU A 84 -11.72 11.83 7.58
CA GLU A 84 -12.00 13.19 8.00
C GLU A 84 -10.83 13.63 8.87
N LEU A 85 -9.92 14.43 8.30
CA LEU A 85 -8.83 15.05 9.05
C LEU A 85 -9.47 15.86 10.19
N ILE A 86 -9.44 15.30 11.40
CA ILE A 86 -9.70 16.11 12.59
C ILE A 86 -8.59 17.14 12.59
N TRP A 87 -8.93 18.38 12.28
CA TRP A 87 -8.07 19.53 12.47
C TRP A 87 -7.73 19.58 13.96
N ASN A 88 -6.63 18.94 14.33
CA ASN A 88 -5.96 19.22 15.58
C ASN A 88 -5.54 20.67 15.44
N TRP A 89 -6.38 21.58 15.95
CA TRP A 89 -5.99 22.95 16.19
C TRP A 89 -4.79 22.87 17.12
N CYS A 90 -3.59 23.02 16.54
CA CYS A 90 -2.37 23.23 17.28
C CYS A 90 -2.50 24.60 17.95
N GLY A 91 -3.24 24.64 19.06
CA GLY A 91 -3.33 25.77 19.95
C GLY A 91 -1.96 26.06 20.51
N TRP A 92 -1.65 27.34 20.62
CA TRP A 92 -0.38 27.83 21.13
C TRP A 92 -0.08 27.24 22.51
N GLY A 93 0.98 26.43 22.62
CA GLY A 93 1.78 26.26 23.83
C GLY A 93 1.08 25.79 25.11
N SER A 94 0.04 24.96 25.05
CA SER A 94 -0.42 24.24 26.25
C SER A 94 0.16 22.83 26.28
N ASP A 95 0.87 22.52 27.35
CA ASP A 95 1.49 21.22 27.62
C ASP A 95 0.49 20.06 27.51
N GLU A 96 0.97 18.96 26.93
CA GLU A 96 0.29 17.67 26.72
C GLU A 96 -0.97 17.70 25.83
N VAL A 97 -0.75 17.67 24.51
CA VAL A 97 -1.77 17.23 23.55
C VAL A 97 -2.06 15.75 23.79
N ILE A 98 -3.11 15.45 24.56
CA ILE A 98 -3.61 14.07 24.68
C ILE A 98 -4.23 13.70 23.32
N PRO A 99 -3.69 12.72 22.59
CA PRO A 99 -4.29 12.28 21.34
C PRO A 99 -5.71 11.78 21.59
N ILE A 100 -6.70 12.39 20.93
CA ILE A 100 -8.07 11.88 20.94
C ILE A 100 -8.03 10.48 20.33
N LYS A 101 -8.53 9.47 21.07
CA LYS A 101 -8.65 8.10 20.55
C LYS A 101 -9.50 8.15 19.28
N ARG A 102 -8.92 7.76 18.14
CA ARG A 102 -9.65 7.73 16.86
C ARG A 102 -10.87 6.84 16.99
N SER A 103 -11.99 7.31 16.45
CA SER A 103 -13.21 6.55 16.31
C SER A 103 -13.64 6.62 14.85
N LEU A 104 -14.09 5.50 14.31
CA LEU A 104 -14.65 5.41 12.97
C LEU A 104 -16.14 5.06 13.12
N HIS A 105 -17.00 5.89 12.53
CA HIS A 105 -18.43 5.58 12.49
C HIS A 105 -18.66 4.47 11.46
N GLU A 106 -19.62 3.58 11.73
CA GLU A 106 -19.93 2.47 10.83
C GLU A 106 -20.45 2.94 9.47
N ASP A 107 -21.16 4.07 9.46
CA ASP A 107 -21.70 4.69 8.24
C ASP A 107 -20.62 5.29 7.33
N SER A 108 -19.42 5.57 7.87
CA SER A 108 -18.27 6.04 7.10
C SER A 108 -17.60 4.91 6.31
N LEU A 109 -17.96 3.65 6.57
CA LEU A 109 -17.41 2.49 5.88
C LEU A 109 -18.24 2.15 4.64
N HIS A 110 -17.58 2.21 3.48
CA HIS A 110 -18.17 1.88 2.20
C HIS A 110 -17.60 0.56 1.69
N GLN A 111 -18.48 -0.38 1.34
CA GLN A 111 -18.05 -1.63 0.73
C GLN A 111 -17.68 -1.39 -0.74
N ILE A 112 -16.57 -1.96 -1.19
CA ILE A 112 -16.12 -1.91 -2.58
C ILE A 112 -15.72 -3.31 -3.07
N SER A 113 -16.04 -3.62 -4.31
CA SER A 113 -15.50 -4.84 -4.95
C SER A 113 -14.02 -4.65 -5.26
N PHE A 114 -13.20 -5.68 -5.06
CA PHE A 114 -11.77 -5.65 -5.36
C PHE A 114 -11.49 -5.13 -6.78
N ASN A 115 -12.29 -5.55 -7.77
CA ASN A 115 -12.13 -5.15 -9.17
C ASN A 115 -12.36 -3.66 -9.43
N ASN A 116 -13.07 -2.97 -8.52
CA ASN A 116 -13.41 -1.56 -8.66
C ASN A 116 -12.39 -0.64 -7.98
N ILE A 117 -11.42 -1.19 -7.24
CA ILE A 117 -10.41 -0.38 -6.53
C ILE A 117 -9.59 0.46 -7.52
N TYR A 118 -9.19 -0.11 -8.65
CA TYR A 118 -8.41 0.62 -9.67
C TYR A 118 -9.17 1.79 -10.26
N SER A 119 -10.40 1.55 -10.75
CA SER A 119 -11.24 2.63 -11.29
C SER A 119 -11.57 3.69 -10.25
N PHE A 120 -11.73 3.27 -8.98
CA PHE A 120 -11.94 4.20 -7.88
C PHE A 120 -10.72 5.08 -7.66
N LEU A 121 -9.51 4.51 -7.57
CA LEU A 121 -8.27 5.26 -7.39
C LEU A 121 -7.95 6.15 -8.58
N ASP A 122 -8.19 5.69 -9.80
CA ASP A 122 -8.01 6.49 -11.02
C ASP A 122 -8.91 7.74 -10.98
N ALA A 123 -10.19 7.58 -10.63
CA ALA A 123 -11.10 8.70 -10.46
C ALA A 123 -10.66 9.65 -9.32
N GLN A 124 -10.19 9.11 -8.19
CA GLN A 124 -9.67 9.90 -7.07
C GLN A 124 -8.40 10.67 -7.45
N SER A 125 -7.55 10.14 -8.34
CA SER A 125 -6.32 10.80 -8.77
C SER A 125 -6.56 12.14 -9.49
N LEU A 126 -7.75 12.29 -10.08
CA LEU A 126 -8.20 13.49 -10.76
C LEU A 126 -8.80 14.53 -9.81
N ASP A 127 -9.16 14.14 -8.58
CA ASP A 127 -9.71 15.06 -7.57
C ASP A 127 -8.60 15.96 -7.01
N LYS A 128 -8.87 17.26 -6.93
CA LYS A 128 -7.95 18.24 -6.33
C LYS A 128 -7.80 18.03 -4.82
N ASN A 129 -8.83 17.53 -4.15
CA ASN A 129 -8.79 17.25 -2.71
C ASN A 129 -7.87 16.06 -2.37
N MET A 130 -7.59 15.22 -3.37
CA MET A 130 -6.65 14.11 -3.26
C MET A 130 -5.20 14.53 -3.51
N LYS A 131 -4.93 15.82 -3.68
CA LYS A 131 -3.58 16.35 -3.89
C LYS A 131 -3.14 17.21 -2.70
N ASN A 132 -1.87 17.14 -2.36
CA ASN A 132 -1.28 18.00 -1.34
C ASN A 132 -0.90 19.38 -1.93
N HIS A 133 -0.32 20.25 -1.11
CA HIS A 133 0.14 21.59 -1.54
C HIS A 133 1.22 21.57 -2.64
N ARG A 134 1.88 20.43 -2.86
CA ARG A 134 2.88 20.20 -3.92
C ARG A 134 2.29 19.53 -5.16
N ASN A 135 0.95 19.39 -5.21
CA ASN A 135 0.23 18.71 -6.28
C ASN A 135 0.54 17.20 -6.40
N GLU A 136 1.06 16.58 -5.33
CA GLU A 136 1.29 15.14 -5.23
C GLU A 136 0.06 14.45 -4.65
N LEU A 137 -0.22 13.22 -5.09
CA LEU A 137 -1.34 12.44 -4.57
C LEU A 137 -1.14 12.12 -3.07
N GLN A 138 -2.21 12.25 -2.31
CA GLN A 138 -2.21 11.98 -0.88
C GLN A 138 -2.01 10.49 -0.60
N HIS A 139 -1.50 10.20 0.60
CA HIS A 139 -1.12 8.87 1.04
C HIS A 139 -2.31 7.90 1.03
N LEU A 140 -2.06 6.62 0.69
CA LEU A 140 -3.04 5.54 0.78
C LEU A 140 -2.73 4.61 1.96
N SER A 141 -3.76 4.04 2.59
CA SER A 141 -3.57 2.97 3.59
C SER A 141 -4.26 1.69 3.15
N PHE A 142 -3.55 0.57 3.23
CA PHE A 142 -4.07 -0.77 3.00
C PHE A 142 -3.96 -1.58 4.30
N ALA A 143 -5.10 -1.79 4.94
CA ALA A 143 -5.24 -2.51 6.19
C ALA A 143 -5.79 -3.93 5.94
N PHE A 144 -5.29 -4.91 6.68
CA PHE A 144 -5.69 -6.31 6.53
C PHE A 144 -6.14 -6.91 7.87
N GLU A 145 -7.30 -7.57 7.90
CA GLU A 145 -7.85 -8.23 9.11
C GLU A 145 -6.89 -9.26 9.70
N ASN A 146 -6.21 -10.01 8.82
CA ASN A 146 -5.22 -11.02 9.17
C ASN A 146 -3.87 -10.69 8.55
N ASP A 147 -2.82 -11.26 9.12
CA ASP A 147 -1.47 -11.16 8.54
C ASP A 147 -1.38 -11.78 7.14
N THR A 148 -2.17 -12.83 6.91
CA THR A 148 -2.20 -13.57 5.65
C THR A 148 -3.55 -13.38 4.96
N ILE A 149 -3.52 -13.05 3.67
CA ILE A 149 -4.69 -12.85 2.83
C ILE A 149 -4.58 -13.72 1.60
N LYS A 150 -5.62 -14.53 1.38
CA LYS A 150 -5.71 -15.48 0.27
C LYS A 150 -6.21 -14.78 -1.01
N ASN A 151 -5.53 -13.69 -1.39
CA ASN A 151 -5.83 -12.93 -2.59
C ASN A 151 -4.53 -12.48 -3.28
N TYR A 152 -4.14 -13.21 -4.31
CA TYR A 152 -2.93 -12.94 -5.09
C TYR A 152 -2.98 -11.60 -5.83
N ASN A 153 -4.17 -11.04 -6.06
CA ASN A 153 -4.31 -9.75 -6.74
C ASN A 153 -3.87 -8.58 -5.85
N VAL A 154 -3.76 -8.75 -4.52
CA VAL A 154 -3.29 -7.69 -3.61
C VAL A 154 -1.87 -7.29 -3.93
N SER A 155 -0.96 -8.24 -4.16
CA SER A 155 0.42 -7.92 -4.56
C SER A 155 0.47 -7.13 -5.85
N LYS A 156 -0.38 -7.48 -6.82
CA LYS A 156 -0.47 -6.76 -8.08
C LYS A 156 -1.03 -5.36 -7.88
N LEU A 157 -2.08 -5.20 -7.09
CA LEU A 157 -2.64 -3.90 -6.72
C LEU A 157 -1.55 -2.98 -6.14
N LEU A 158 -0.80 -3.46 -5.14
CA LEU A 158 0.26 -2.69 -4.48
C LEU A 158 1.44 -2.35 -5.41
N GLN A 159 1.69 -3.14 -6.45
CA GLN A 159 2.69 -2.82 -7.48
C GLN A 159 2.17 -1.79 -8.48
N ASP A 160 0.89 -1.87 -8.84
CA ASP A 160 0.31 -1.03 -9.88
C ASP A 160 -0.09 0.37 -9.37
N ILE A 161 -0.32 0.57 -8.06
CA ILE A 161 -0.70 1.90 -7.54
C ILE A 161 0.35 2.99 -7.80
N ASP A 162 1.64 2.64 -7.86
CA ASP A 162 2.70 3.58 -8.25
C ASP A 162 2.51 4.07 -9.70
N SER A 163 2.02 3.20 -10.60
CA SER A 163 1.72 3.57 -11.99
C SER A 163 0.53 4.53 -12.12
N LEU A 164 -0.34 4.56 -11.13
CA LEU A 164 -1.44 5.55 -11.00
C LEU A 164 -0.97 6.87 -10.37
N GLY A 165 0.33 7.00 -10.04
CA GLY A 165 0.93 8.19 -9.43
C GLY A 165 0.90 8.22 -7.90
N TYR A 166 0.42 7.17 -7.23
CA TYR A 166 0.38 7.08 -5.78
C TYR A 166 1.72 6.59 -5.22
N HIS A 167 2.66 7.50 -5.04
CA HIS A 167 4.01 7.20 -4.55
C HIS A 167 4.15 7.06 -3.02
N SER A 168 3.03 7.11 -2.30
CA SER A 168 3.03 7.03 -0.84
C SER A 168 1.88 6.17 -0.37
N TYR A 169 2.20 5.01 0.20
CA TYR A 169 1.21 4.12 0.79
C TYR A 169 1.78 3.30 1.96
N THR A 170 0.90 2.84 2.83
CA THR A 170 1.24 1.94 3.95
C THR A 170 0.46 0.64 3.86
N VAL A 171 1.13 -0.47 4.12
CA VAL A 171 0.53 -1.80 4.28
C VAL A 171 0.61 -2.20 5.76
N ARG A 172 -0.53 -2.50 6.39
CA ARG A 172 -0.58 -2.75 7.83
C ARG A 172 -1.66 -3.74 8.23
N ARG A 173 -1.58 -4.23 9.46
CA ARG A 173 -2.70 -4.92 10.09
C ARG A 173 -3.82 -3.91 10.42
N MET A 174 -5.05 -4.40 10.38
CA MET A 174 -6.23 -3.64 10.76
C MET A 174 -6.09 -3.12 12.20
N ALA A 175 -6.38 -1.84 12.38
CA ALA A 175 -6.36 -1.20 13.68
C ALA A 175 -7.61 -1.59 14.50
N GLU A 176 -7.52 -1.51 15.82
CA GLU A 176 -8.61 -1.92 16.70
C GLU A 176 -9.90 -1.14 16.43
N PHE A 177 -9.80 0.18 16.21
CA PHE A 177 -10.97 1.04 15.96
C PHE A 177 -11.67 0.71 14.62
N GLU A 178 -10.93 0.29 13.60
CA GLU A 178 -11.49 -0.18 12.32
C GLU A 178 -12.26 -1.49 12.52
N GLY A 179 -11.67 -2.41 13.27
CA GLY A 179 -12.32 -3.67 13.64
C GLY A 179 -13.58 -3.45 14.47
N ASN A 180 -13.57 -2.47 15.37
CA ASN A 180 -14.74 -2.11 16.17
C ASN A 180 -15.87 -1.49 15.33
N ALA A 181 -15.54 -0.62 14.35
CA ALA A 181 -16.52 -0.06 13.43
C ALA A 181 -17.17 -1.14 12.54
N LEU A 182 -16.39 -2.09 12.05
CA LEU A 182 -16.89 -3.20 11.23
C LEU A 182 -17.77 -4.19 12.01
N ARG A 183 -17.54 -4.37 13.31
CA ARG A 183 -18.35 -5.26 14.16
C ARG A 183 -19.73 -4.70 14.44
N LYS A 184 -19.88 -3.38 14.62
CA LYS A 184 -21.17 -2.73 14.91
C LYS A 184 -22.18 -2.87 13.77
N ARG A 185 -21.67 -3.01 12.54
CA ARG A 185 -22.47 -3.22 11.32
C ARG A 185 -23.08 -4.63 11.19
N ARG A 186 -22.55 -5.63 11.92
CA ARG A 186 -22.99 -7.03 11.85
C ARG A 186 -24.08 -7.34 12.85
#